data_AF-A0AAQ2Y2H6-F1
#
_entry.id   AF-A0AAQ2Y2H6-F1
#
_cell.length_a   1.000
_cell.length_b   1.000
_cell.length_c   1.000
_cell.angle_alpha   90.00
_cell.angle_beta   90.00
_cell.angle_gamma   90.00
#
_symmetry.space_group_name_H-M   'P 1'
#
loop_
_entity.id
_entity.type
_entity.pdbx_description
1 polymer ?
#
loop_
_entity_poly.entity_id
_entity_poly.type
_entity_poly.pdbx_seq_one_letter_code
_entity_poly.pdbx_strand_id
1 'polypeptide(L)' 'MGNELQRCFTTPHSYRALEREIEMAEALIENDGTAFPDDTFEDGYIAALKFVQGRLGSNVREEYEGMVNERDSEEAA' A
#
# COMPACT_ATOMS: atom_id res chain seq x y z
N MET A 1 36.02 4.50 9.70
CA MET A 1 34.67 3.89 9.84
C MET A 1 34.27 3.43 8.45
N GLY A 2 33.75 2.21 8.34
CA GLY A 2 33.77 1.40 7.13
C GLY A 2 33.13 2.08 5.92
N ASN A 3 33.72 1.83 4.75
CA ASN A 3 33.03 1.94 3.47
C ASN A 3 31.81 1.02 3.55
N GLU A 4 30.66 1.55 3.98
CA GLU A 4 29.35 0.95 3.81
C GLU A 4 29.01 0.99 2.32
N LEU A 5 29.78 0.24 1.52
CA LEU A 5 29.50 -0.05 0.12
C LEU A 5 28.03 -0.41 0.05
N GLN A 6 27.26 0.56 -0.44
CA GLN A 6 25.83 0.58 -0.68
C GLN A 6 25.21 -0.77 -0.40
N ARG A 7 24.70 -1.00 0.82
CA ARG A 7 23.82 -2.15 1.05
C ARG A 7 22.65 -1.96 0.10
N CYS A 8 22.66 -2.70 -1.01
CA CYS A 8 21.58 -2.68 -1.97
C CYS A 8 20.29 -2.90 -1.18
N PHE A 9 19.40 -1.92 -1.25
CA PHE A 9 18.10 -2.06 -0.63
C PHE A 9 17.41 -3.24 -1.29
N THR A 10 17.21 -4.31 -0.53
CA THR A 10 16.53 -5.52 -0.98
C THR A 10 15.18 -5.55 -0.29
N THR A 11 14.14 -5.33 -1.09
CA THR A 11 12.75 -5.54 -0.67
C THR A 11 12.37 -6.98 -1.02
N PRO A 12 11.55 -7.66 -0.20
CA PRO A 12 11.02 -8.98 -0.56
C PRO A 12 9.99 -8.91 -1.70
N HIS A 13 9.53 -7.71 -2.06
CA HIS A 13 8.55 -7.50 -3.11
C HIS A 13 9.21 -7.39 -4.48
N SER A 14 8.60 -8.01 -5.49
CA SER A 14 8.97 -7.74 -6.88
C SER A 14 8.56 -6.33 -7.28
N TYR A 15 9.25 -5.76 -8.27
CA TYR A 15 8.88 -4.48 -8.87
C TYR A 15 7.39 -4.42 -9.25
N ARG A 16 6.88 -5.47 -9.91
CA ARG A 16 5.45 -5.60 -10.28
C ARG A 16 4.51 -5.61 -9.09
N ALA A 17 4.92 -6.19 -7.96
CA ALA A 17 4.08 -6.21 -6.76
C ALA A 17 3.95 -4.80 -6.17
N LEU A 18 5.01 -4.00 -6.23
CA LEU A 18 4.99 -2.60 -5.81
C LEU A 18 4.20 -1.72 -6.78
N GLU A 19 4.31 -1.93 -8.10
CA GLU A 19 3.48 -1.18 -9.07
C GLU A 19 1.99 -1.43 -8.84
N ARG A 20 1.59 -2.70 -8.65
CA ARG A 20 0.19 -3.04 -8.35
C ARG A 20 -0.29 -2.42 -7.04
N GLU A 21 0.59 -2.35 -6.05
CA GLU A 21 0.29 -1.66 -4.78
C GLU A 21 -0.01 -0.17 -5.00
N ILE A 22 0.77 0.49 -5.86
CA ILE A 22 0.57 1.90 -6.21
C ILE A 22 -0.74 2.09 -6.95
N GLU A 23 -1.05 1.24 -7.94
CA GLU A 23 -2.32 1.31 -8.69
C GLU A 23 -3.54 1.19 -7.76
N MET A 24 -3.49 0.28 -6.77
CA MET A 24 -4.56 0.15 -5.77
C MET A 24 -4.66 1.39 -4.87
N ALA A 25 -3.52 1.96 -4.45
CA ALA A 25 -3.50 3.18 -3.63
C ALA A 25 -4.07 4.37 -4.39
N GLU A 26 -3.70 4.55 -5.67
CA GLU A 26 -4.23 5.61 -6.52
C GLU A 26 -5.75 5.48 -6.68
N ALA A 27 -6.25 4.27 -6.93
CA ALA A 27 -7.67 4.02 -7.02
C ALA A 27 -8.42 4.31 -5.71
N LEU A 28 -7.86 3.96 -4.55
CA LEU A 28 -8.44 4.30 -3.25
C LEU A 28 -8.48 5.82 -3.03
N ILE A 29 -7.40 6.53 -3.34
CA ILE A 29 -7.34 7.99 -3.19
C ILE A 29 -8.36 8.68 -4.08
N GLU A 30 -8.56 8.21 -5.31
CA GLU A 30 -9.56 8.77 -6.22
C GLU A 30 -11.00 8.59 -5.73
N ASN A 31 -11.28 7.53 -4.98
CA ASN A 31 -12.64 7.18 -4.54
C ASN A 31 -12.95 7.67 -3.12
N ASP A 32 -12.05 7.41 -2.17
CA ASP A 32 -12.27 7.65 -0.73
C ASP A 32 -11.37 8.77 -0.17
N GLY A 33 -10.47 9.32 -0.99
CA GLY A 33 -9.57 10.42 -0.62
C GLY A 33 -8.34 9.99 0.18
N THR A 34 -8.39 8.88 0.90
CA THR A 34 -7.26 8.29 1.63
C THR A 34 -7.51 6.81 1.91
N ALA A 35 -6.45 5.99 1.89
CA ALA A 35 -6.47 4.61 2.38
C ALA A 35 -6.33 4.51 3.92
N PHE A 36 -6.28 5.66 4.60
CA PHE A 36 -6.04 5.79 6.04
C PHE A 36 -6.97 6.88 6.60
N PRO A 37 -8.27 6.60 6.76
CA PRO A 37 -9.25 7.60 7.21
C PRO A 37 -9.16 7.89 8.72
N ASP A 38 -8.74 6.90 9.51
CA ASP A 38 -8.65 6.99 10.98
C ASP A 38 -7.24 7.32 11.50
N ASP A 39 -6.25 7.32 10.61
CA ASP A 39 -4.83 7.48 10.94
C ASP A 39 -4.27 8.83 10.45
N THR A 40 -3.08 9.19 10.93
CA THR A 40 -2.38 10.38 10.43
C THR A 40 -1.65 10.11 9.12
N PHE A 41 -1.31 11.19 8.41
CA PHE A 41 -0.47 11.09 7.21
C PHE A 41 0.88 10.40 7.50
N GLU A 42 1.49 10.73 8.64
CA GLU A 42 2.75 10.14 9.10
C GLU A 42 2.62 8.63 9.36
N ASP A 43 1.50 8.17 9.91
CA ASP A 43 1.23 6.75 10.16
C ASP A 43 1.13 5.98 8.84
N GLY A 44 0.42 6.51 7.84
CA GLY A 44 0.35 5.95 6.50
C GLY A 44 1.73 5.89 5.81
N TYR A 45 2.54 6.94 5.94
CA TYR A 45 3.91 6.97 5.41
C TYR A 45 4.79 5.89 6.06
N ILE A 46 4.68 5.71 7.38
CA ILE A 46 5.40 4.66 8.12
C ILE A 46 4.93 3.27 7.70
N ALA A 47 3.62 3.07 7.53
CA ALA A 47 3.05 1.80 7.08
C ALA A 47 3.57 1.42 5.69
N ALA A 48 3.59 2.36 4.74
CA ALA A 48 4.13 2.14 3.40
C ALA A 48 5.61 1.71 3.44
N LEU A 49 6.45 2.41 4.22
CA LEU A 49 7.86 2.03 4.36
C LEU A 49 8.04 0.65 5.01
N LYS A 50 7.22 0.31 6.01
CA LYS A 50 7.24 -1.03 6.63
C LYS A 50 6.78 -2.12 5.67
N PHE A 51 5.79 -1.84 4.80
CA PHE A 51 5.38 -2.73 3.73
C PHE A 51 6.54 -2.98 2.76
N VAL A 52 7.20 -1.94 2.27
CA VAL A 52 8.35 -2.09 1.34
C VAL A 52 9.49 -2.89 1.99
N GLN A 53 9.69 -2.75 3.31
CA GLN A 53 10.65 -3.56 4.08
C GLN A 53 10.19 -5.01 4.34
N GLY A 54 8.93 -5.36 4.03
CA GLY A 54 8.32 -6.66 4.34
C GLY A 54 8.04 -6.89 5.82
N ARG A 55 7.96 -5.82 6.62
CA ARG A 55 7.68 -5.87 8.06
C ARG A 55 6.20 -5.72 8.40
N LEU A 56 5.41 -5.23 7.45
CA LEU A 56 3.97 -5.05 7.57
C LEU A 56 3.30 -5.58 6.29
N GLY A 57 2.04 -6.02 6.42
CA GLY A 57 1.18 -6.35 5.29
C GLY A 57 0.77 -5.11 4.49
N SER A 58 -0.08 -5.33 3.50
CA SER A 58 -0.60 -4.29 2.61
C SER A 58 -1.96 -3.82 3.10
N ASN A 59 -2.00 -2.70 3.81
CA ASN A 59 -3.26 -2.07 4.21
C ASN A 59 -4.02 -1.58 2.97
N VAL A 60 -3.29 -1.07 1.97
CA VAL A 60 -3.87 -0.60 0.70
C VAL A 60 -4.64 -1.71 -0.02
N ARG A 61 -4.12 -2.95 -0.06
CA ARG A 61 -4.82 -4.06 -0.69
C ARG A 61 -6.09 -4.42 0.05
N GLU A 62 -6.04 -4.48 1.38
CA GLU A 62 -7.19 -4.83 2.21
C GLU A 62 -8.34 -3.83 1.98
N GLU A 63 -8.05 -2.53 2.02
CA GLU A 63 -9.04 -1.49 1.75
C GLU A 63 -9.54 -1.52 0.29
N TYR A 64 -8.64 -1.73 -0.68
CA TYR A 64 -9.01 -1.80 -2.10
C TYR A 64 -9.93 -3.00 -2.40
N GLU A 65 -9.62 -4.17 -1.85
CA GLU A 65 -10.46 -5.36 -1.98
C GLU A 65 -11.83 -5.17 -1.30
N GLY A 66 -11.89 -4.43 -0.17
CA GLY A 66 -13.13 -3.98 0.44
C GLY A 66 -13.97 -3.14 -0.52
N MET A 67 -13.39 -2.04 -1.03
CA MET A 67 -14.06 -1.13 -1.97
C MET A 67 -14.58 -1.84 -3.23
N VAL A 68 -13.80 -2.76 -3.80
CA VAL A 68 -14.23 -3.53 -4.99
C VAL A 68 -15.40 -4.46 -4.67
N ASN A 69 -15.34 -5.18 -3.56
CA ASN A 69 -16.43 -6.09 -3.15
C ASN A 69 -17.74 -5.34 -2.86
N GLU A 70 -17.66 -4.14 -2.28
CA GLU A 70 -18.82 -3.29 -2.02
C GLU A 70 -19.46 -2.83 -3.34
N ARG A 71 -18.66 -2.37 -4.31
CA ARG A 71 -19.15 -1.98 -5.65
C ARG A 71 -19.84 -3.12 -6.38
N ASP A 72 -19.21 -4.29 -6.41
CA ASP A 72 -19.76 -5.47 -7.07
C ASP A 72 -21.10 -5.89 -6.44
N SER A 73 -21.28 -5.65 -5.14
CA SER A 73 -22.53 -5.93 -4.42
C SER A 73 -23.62 -4.91 -4.72
N GLU A 74 -23.27 -3.63 -4.91
CA GLU A 74 -24.22 -2.56 -5.28
C GLU A 74 -24.68 -2.66 -6.74
N GLU A 75 -23.80 -3.06 -7.67
CA GLU A 75 -24.17 -3.24 -9.08
C GLU A 75 -25.04 -4.48 -9.33
N ALA A 76 -25.02 -5.45 -8.41
CA ALA A 76 -25.81 -6.68 -8.51
C ALA A 76 -27.23 -6.58 -7.91
N ALA A 77 -27.58 -5.46 -7.26
CA ALA A 77 -28.86 -5.22 -6.58
C ALA A 77 -29.86 -4.43 -7.45
#